data_AF-A0A0F9SNH3-F1
#
_entry.id   AF-A0A0F9SNH3-F1
#
_cell.length_a   1.000
_cell.length_b   1.000
_cell.length_c   1.000
_cell.angle_alpha   90.00
_cell.angle_beta   90.00
_cell.angle_gamma   90.00
#
_symmetry.space_group_name_H-M   'P 1'
#
loop_
_entity.id
_entity.type
_entity.pdbx_description
1 polymer ?
#
loop_
_entity_poly.entity_id
_entity_poly.type
_entity_poly.pdbx_seq_one_letter_code
_entity_poly.pdbx_strand_id
1 'polypeptide(L)'
;MKNIMVAPSILSTDFAYLGKTLETVNRSEADWLHVDIMAGMFVPSISLGTPVLQAIRKHNKKPVELHLMIAQPEKYFEVFLNTEWSKLQCMLRPAFICTAWYNK
;
A
#
# COMPACT_ATOMS: atom_id res chain seq x y z
N MET A 1 0.05 -17.00 -19.89
CA MET A 1 -0.07 -15.57 -19.54
C MET A 1 -1.14 -15.47 -18.46
N LYS A 2 -0.81 -14.98 -17.27
CA LYS A 2 -1.80 -14.77 -16.20
C LYS A 2 -2.51 -13.45 -16.54
N ASN A 3 -3.74 -13.53 -17.08
CA ASN A 3 -4.50 -12.35 -17.53
C ASN A 3 -5.13 -11.55 -16.37
N ILE A 4 -5.03 -12.05 -15.14
CA ILE A 4 -5.65 -11.47 -13.96
C ILE A 4 -4.58 -11.33 -12.89
N MET A 5 -4.40 -10.10 -12.41
CA MET A 5 -3.55 -9.79 -11.27
C MET A 5 -4.43 -9.68 -10.02
N VAL A 6 -3.96 -10.28 -8.92
CA VAL A 6 -4.67 -10.24 -7.64
C VAL A 6 -3.80 -9.53 -6.60
N ALA A 7 -4.37 -8.48 -6.00
CA ALA A 7 -3.74 -7.68 -4.95
C ALA A 7 -4.66 -7.60 -3.71
N PRO A 8 -4.51 -8.51 -2.72
CA PRO A 8 -5.24 -8.41 -1.46
C PRO A 8 -4.90 -7.11 -0.71
N SER A 9 -5.94 -6.42 -0.20
CA SER A 9 -5.76 -5.24 0.65
C SER A 9 -5.45 -5.62 2.10
N ILE A 10 -4.43 -4.98 2.66
CA ILE A 10 -4.03 -5.17 4.06
C ILE A 10 -5.06 -4.61 5.04
N LEU A 11 -5.89 -3.64 4.63
CA LEU A 11 -6.89 -3.05 5.55
C LEU A 11 -7.98 -4.04 5.95
N SER A 12 -8.21 -5.07 5.15
CA SER A 12 -9.22 -6.09 5.42
C SER A 12 -8.74 -7.15 6.42
N THR A 13 -7.50 -7.05 6.91
CA THR A 13 -6.96 -8.03 7.85
C THR A 13 -7.20 -7.67 9.31
N ASP A 14 -7.09 -8.67 10.17
CA ASP A 14 -6.94 -8.44 11.61
C ASP A 14 -5.53 -7.89 11.90
N PHE A 15 -5.46 -6.61 12.27
CA PHE A 15 -4.21 -5.94 12.59
C PHE A 15 -3.48 -6.55 13.80
N ALA A 16 -4.19 -7.22 14.72
CA ALA A 16 -3.56 -7.93 15.83
C ALA A 16 -2.69 -9.11 15.35
N TYR A 17 -3.00 -9.67 14.18
CA TYR A 17 -2.30 -10.79 13.56
C TYR A 17 -1.67 -10.44 12.21
N LEU A 18 -1.30 -9.16 12.02
CA LEU A 18 -0.75 -8.65 10.76
C LEU A 18 0.44 -9.48 10.24
N GLY A 19 1.40 -9.84 11.11
CA GLY A 19 2.56 -10.63 10.71
C GLY A 19 2.19 -12.00 10.12
N LYS A 20 1.24 -12.70 10.74
CA LYS A 20 0.75 -14.00 10.26
C LYS A 20 -0.03 -13.87 8.94
N THR A 21 -0.75 -12.77 8.78
CA THR A 21 -1.42 -12.44 7.52
C THR A 21 -0.40 -12.25 6.40
N LEU A 22 0.67 -11.49 6.65
CA LEU A 22 1.73 -11.27 5.67
C LEU A 22 2.41 -12.58 5.28
N GLU A 23 2.66 -13.49 6.23
CA GLU A 23 3.16 -14.83 5.90
C GLU A 23 2.22 -15.62 5.00
N THR A 24 0.92 -15.54 5.27
CA THR A 24 -0.11 -16.21 4.46
C THR A 24 -0.15 -15.64 3.05
N VAL A 25 -0.13 -14.31 2.93
CA VAL A 25 -0.07 -13.61 1.63
C VAL A 25 1.21 -13.97 0.88
N ASN A 26 2.36 -14.03 1.56
CA ASN A 26 3.63 -14.44 0.96
C ASN A 26 3.58 -15.86 0.37
N ARG A 27 2.89 -16.80 1.02
CA ARG A 27 2.74 -18.19 0.56
C ARG A 27 1.65 -18.36 -0.51
N SER A 28 0.74 -17.40 -0.64
CA SER A 28 -0.35 -17.45 -1.62
C SER A 28 0.10 -17.22 -3.06
N GLU A 29 -0.80 -17.38 -4.02
CA GLU A 29 -0.58 -17.03 -5.44
C GLU A 29 -0.88 -15.57 -5.78
N ALA A 30 -1.15 -14.72 -4.77
CA ALA A 30 -1.37 -13.29 -4.98
C ALA A 30 -0.15 -12.66 -5.65
N ASP A 31 -0.36 -11.82 -6.65
CA ASP A 31 0.75 -11.24 -7.38
C ASP A 31 1.36 -10.09 -6.57
N TRP A 32 0.50 -9.29 -5.92
CA TRP A 32 0.84 -8.01 -5.32
C TRP A 32 0.22 -7.89 -3.92
N LEU A 33 0.69 -6.95 -3.10
CA LEU A 33 0.07 -6.58 -1.83
C LEU A 33 -0.44 -5.14 -1.93
N HIS A 34 -1.71 -4.92 -1.64
CA HIS A 34 -2.32 -3.58 -1.67
C HIS A 34 -2.36 -2.96 -0.27
N VAL A 35 -1.94 -1.71 -0.13
CA VAL A 35 -1.88 -1.00 1.15
C VAL A 35 -2.45 0.40 0.99
N ASP A 36 -3.55 0.67 1.70
CA ASP A 36 -4.22 1.98 1.69
C ASP A 36 -3.80 2.84 2.89
N ILE A 37 -3.39 4.08 2.62
CA ILE A 37 -3.03 5.09 3.60
C ILE A 37 -4.08 6.20 3.60
N MET A 38 -4.81 6.33 4.70
CA MET A 38 -5.85 7.32 4.92
C MET A 38 -5.45 8.23 6.08
N ALA A 39 -5.58 9.54 5.89
CA ALA A 39 -5.17 10.56 6.87
C ALA A 39 -6.33 11.40 7.43
N GLY A 40 -7.57 10.91 7.40
CA GLY A 40 -8.73 11.64 7.96
C GLY A 40 -9.29 12.77 7.10
N MET A 41 -8.49 13.34 6.18
CA MET A 41 -8.86 14.52 5.38
C MET A 41 -9.72 14.18 4.15
N PHE A 42 -9.45 13.06 3.49
CA PHE A 42 -10.19 12.59 2.30
C PHE A 42 -11.26 11.55 2.64
N VAL A 43 -10.99 10.75 3.67
CA VAL A 43 -11.88 9.76 4.25
C VAL A 43 -11.78 9.98 5.77
N PRO A 44 -12.88 9.98 6.53
CA PRO A 44 -12.83 10.24 7.99
C PRO A 44 -11.96 9.25 8.77
N SER A 45 -11.72 8.07 8.19
CA SER A 45 -10.86 7.03 8.76
C SER A 45 -9.37 7.38 8.65
N ILE A 46 -8.63 7.03 9.70
CA ILE A 46 -7.17 7.03 9.73
C ILE A 46 -6.73 5.56 9.71
N SER A 47 -5.90 5.18 8.74
CA SER A 47 -5.48 3.79 8.58
C SER A 47 -4.09 3.52 9.19
N LEU A 48 -3.03 3.68 8.41
CA LEU A 48 -1.69 3.20 8.72
C LEU A 48 -0.66 4.30 8.41
N GLY A 49 0.35 4.41 9.27
CA GLY A 49 1.47 5.33 9.08
C GLY A 49 2.77 4.63 8.67
N THR A 50 3.82 5.44 8.50
CA THR A 50 5.18 4.98 8.15
C THR A 50 5.74 3.84 9.01
N PRO A 51 5.54 3.79 10.35
CA PRO A 51 6.08 2.69 11.15
C PRO A 51 5.51 1.32 10.76
N VAL A 52 4.22 1.26 10.44
CA VAL A 52 3.57 0.00 10.03
C VAL A 52 4.01 -0.40 8.64
N LEU A 53 4.17 0.56 7.72
CA LEU A 53 4.74 0.30 6.39
C LEU A 53 6.14 -0.31 6.46
N GLN A 54 6.99 0.23 7.33
CA GLN A 54 8.34 -0.32 7.54
C GLN A 54 8.28 -1.76 8.07
N ALA A 55 7.35 -2.06 8.98
CA ALA A 55 7.13 -3.42 9.45
C ALA A 55 6.64 -4.34 8.31
N ILE A 56 5.67 -3.90 7.52
CA ILE A 56 5.17 -4.64 6.34
C ILE A 56 6.33 -4.91 5.38
N ARG A 57 7.16 -3.92 5.08
CA ARG A 57 8.31 -4.05 4.17
C ARG A 57 9.31 -5.10 4.66
N LYS A 58 9.56 -5.20 5.97
CA LYS A 58 10.47 -6.20 6.54
C LYS A 58 9.94 -7.64 6.43
N HIS A 59 8.63 -7.82 6.50
CA HIS A 59 8.00 -9.15 6.56
C HIS A 59 7.35 -9.59 5.24
N ASN A 60 7.15 -8.69 4.29
CA ASN A 60 6.55 -8.98 2.99
C ASN A 60 7.62 -9.24 1.91
N LYS A 61 7.41 -10.27 1.11
CA LYS A 61 8.30 -10.66 0.01
C LYS A 61 7.77 -10.26 -1.36
N LYS A 62 6.50 -9.85 -1.44
CA LYS A 62 5.81 -9.55 -2.70
C LYS A 62 5.91 -8.06 -3.07
N PRO A 63 5.74 -7.71 -4.35
CA PRO A 63 5.53 -6.32 -4.77
C PRO A 63 4.41 -5.67 -3.96
N VAL A 64 4.61 -4.41 -3.55
CA VAL A 64 3.63 -3.65 -2.78
C VAL A 64 3.15 -2.47 -3.61
N GLU A 65 1.82 -2.33 -3.68
CA GLU A 65 1.13 -1.16 -4.17
C GLU A 65 0.66 -0.32 -2.99
N LEU A 66 1.20 0.90 -2.89
CA LEU A 66 0.74 1.89 -1.93
C LEU A 66 -0.33 2.76 -2.57
N HIS A 67 -1.47 2.89 -1.91
CA HIS A 67 -2.57 3.76 -2.30
C HIS A 67 -2.74 4.89 -1.27
N LEU A 68 -2.39 6.11 -1.67
CA LEU A 68 -2.44 7.30 -0.82
C LEU A 68 -3.76 8.04 -0.99
N MET A 69 -4.56 8.04 0.07
CA MET A 69 -5.77 8.86 0.26
C MET A 69 -5.50 9.96 1.29
N ILE A 70 -4.54 10.82 0.98
CA ILE A 70 -4.07 11.89 1.87
C ILE A 70 -4.14 13.24 1.17
N ALA A 71 -4.24 14.31 1.95
CA ALA A 71 -4.13 15.66 1.41
C ALA A 71 -2.68 15.97 1.04
N GLN A 72 -2.51 16.56 -0.15
CA GLN A 72 -1.20 16.99 -0.67
C GLN A 72 -0.19 15.83 -0.69
N PRO A 73 -0.47 14.73 -1.42
CA PRO A 73 0.41 13.56 -1.45
C PRO A 73 1.83 13.88 -1.93
N GLU A 74 2.01 14.94 -2.70
CA GLU A 74 3.30 15.45 -3.17
C GLU A 74 4.30 15.72 -2.04
N LYS A 75 3.82 16.14 -0.86
CA LYS A 75 4.67 16.40 0.32
C LYS A 75 5.27 15.13 0.90
N TYR A 76 4.63 13.99 0.65
CA TYR A 76 5.04 12.70 1.18
C TYR A 76 5.76 11.85 0.13
N PHE A 77 5.87 12.34 -1.11
CA PHE A 77 6.59 11.62 -2.16
C PHE A 77 8.02 11.33 -1.75
N GLU A 78 8.77 12.26 -1.14
CA GLU A 78 10.14 11.94 -0.69
C GLU A 78 10.18 10.81 0.35
N VAL A 79 9.21 10.79 1.27
CA VAL A 79 9.11 9.74 2.31
C VAL A 79 8.81 8.38 1.68
N PHE A 80 7.90 8.34 0.71
CA PHE A 80 7.52 7.11 0.02
C PHE A 80 8.54 6.69 -1.06
N LEU A 81 9.16 7.62 -1.79
CA LEU A 81 10.16 7.34 -2.83
C LEU A 81 11.47 6.82 -2.24
N ASN A 82 11.82 7.24 -1.03
CA ASN A 82 12.97 6.68 -0.30
C ASN A 82 12.73 5.26 0.20
N THR A 83 11.50 4.75 0.10
CA THR A 83 11.17 3.37 0.39
C THR A 83 10.91 2.62 -0.91
N GLU A 84 11.52 1.44 -1.07
CA GLU A 84 11.44 0.66 -2.31
C GLU A 84 10.06 0.01 -2.51
N TRP A 85 9.07 0.81 -2.90
CA TRP A 85 7.74 0.34 -3.29
C TRP A 85 7.67 0.07 -4.78
N SER A 86 6.87 -0.92 -5.18
CA SER A 86 6.75 -1.33 -6.58
C SER A 86 5.77 -0.43 -7.36
N LYS A 87 4.79 0.15 -6.67
CA LYS A 87 3.83 1.09 -7.27
C LYS A 87 3.31 2.05 -6.23
N LEU A 88 3.21 3.31 -6.62
CA LEU A 88 2.65 4.38 -5.80
C LEU A 88 1.45 4.98 -6.53
N GLN A 89 0.27 4.77 -5.98
CA GLN A 89 -0.98 5.33 -6.46
C GLN A 89 -1.43 6.41 -5.49
N CYS A 90 -1.77 7.60 -5.96
CA CYS A 90 -2.25 8.69 -5.12
C CYS A 90 -3.52 9.31 -5.67
N MET A 91 -4.42 9.73 -4.79
CA MET A 91 -5.63 10.45 -5.17
C MET A 91 -5.33 11.96 -5.14
N LEU A 92 -5.38 12.62 -6.31
CA LEU A 92 -5.14 14.06 -6.42
C LEU A 92 -6.42 14.89 -6.21
N ARG A 93 -7.59 14.31 -6.50
CA ARG A 93 -8.93 14.89 -6.27
C ARG A 93 -9.92 13.77 -5.96
N PRO A 94 -11.08 14.04 -5.32
CA PRO A 94 -12.16 13.06 -5.26
C PRO A 94 -12.47 12.58 -6.69
N ALA A 95 -12.29 11.28 -6.95
CA ALA A 95 -12.39 10.63 -8.27
C ALA A 95 -11.25 10.84 -9.29
N PHE A 96 -10.11 11.45 -8.94
CA PHE A 96 -8.93 11.51 -9.83
C PHE A 96 -7.73 10.77 -9.22
N ILE A 97 -7.40 9.62 -9.81
CA ILE A 97 -6.31 8.75 -9.39
C ILE A 97 -5.09 9.02 -10.28
N CYS A 98 -3.99 9.49 -9.69
CA CYS A 98 -2.69 9.57 -10.34
C CYS A 98 -1.89 8.32 -9.97
N THR A 99 -1.48 7.55 -10.97
CA THR A 99 -0.69 6.33 -10.78
C THR A 99 0.74 6.57 -11.22
N ALA A 100 1.69 6.46 -10.29
CA ALA A 100 3.11 6.43 -10.59
C ALA A 100 3.63 4.99 -10.47
N TRP A 101 4.17 4.46 -11.56
CA TRP A 101 4.87 3.19 -11.55
C TRP A 101 6.32 3.43 -11.18
N TYR A 102 6.79 2.75 -10.13
CA TYR A 102 8.17 2.86 -9.69
C TYR A 102 8.85 1.52 -9.96
N ASN A 103 9.42 1.40 -11.17
CA ASN A 103 10.32 0.30 -11.51
C ASN A 103 11.74 0.75 -11.20
N LYS A 104 12.36 0.11 -10.22
CA LYS A 104 13.83 0.00 -10.17
C LYS A 104 14.21 -1.38 -10.69
#